data_AF-A0A7C5P6I8-F1
#
_entry.id   AF-A0A7C5P6I8-F1
#
_cell.length_a   1.000
_cell.length_b   1.000
_cell.length_c   1.000
_cell.angle_alpha   90.00
_cell.angle_beta   90.00
_cell.angle_gamma   90.00
#
_symmetry.space_group_name_H-M   'P 1'
#
loop_
_entity.id
_entity.type
_entity.pdbx_description
1 polymer ?
#
loop_
_entity_poly.entity_id
_entity_poly.type
_entity_poly.pdbx_seq_one_letter_code
_entity_poly.pdbx_strand_id
1 'polypeptide(L)'
;KAIGKGGSNIRRVESALNRKIKIVEFNPDLTIFTRNLIMPLRAENIQLKDGVLFIKGGDAKVRGMLIGRDSKNLKSNEEIIKKYFNIEKIRVV
;
A
#
# COMPACT_ATOMS: atom_id res chain seq x y z
N LYS A 1 14.74 16.22 -1.24
CA LYS A 1 13.39 15.84 -1.73
C LYS A 1 13.47 14.49 -2.45
N ALA A 2 12.65 13.52 -2.05
CA ALA A 2 12.73 12.15 -2.60
C ALA A 2 12.41 12.06 -4.10
N ILE A 3 11.44 12.84 -4.59
CA ILE A 3 10.99 12.78 -5.99
C ILE A 3 11.87 13.65 -6.93
N GLY A 4 12.34 14.82 -6.49
CA GLY A 4 13.07 15.77 -7.36
C GLY A 4 12.18 16.48 -8.38
N LYS A 5 12.70 17.49 -9.09
CA LYS A 5 11.93 18.25 -10.10
C LYS A 5 11.58 17.32 -11.27
N GLY A 6 10.30 17.20 -11.61
CA GLY A 6 9.83 16.29 -12.67
C GLY A 6 10.12 14.80 -12.42
N GLY A 7 10.40 14.39 -11.17
CA GLY A 7 10.78 13.01 -10.87
C GLY A 7 12.25 12.68 -11.15
N SER A 8 13.14 13.68 -11.29
CA SER A 8 14.55 13.47 -11.62
C SER A 8 15.27 12.49 -10.67
N ASN A 9 14.98 12.59 -9.36
CA ASN A 9 15.68 11.80 -8.35
C ASN A 9 15.17 10.36 -8.35
N ILE A 10 13.85 10.16 -8.42
CA ILE A 10 13.28 8.81 -8.45
C ILE A 10 13.71 8.04 -9.71
N ARG A 11 13.72 8.70 -10.88
CA ARG A 11 14.18 8.10 -12.14
C ARG A 11 15.64 7.67 -12.07
N ARG A 12 16.50 8.50 -11.47
CA ARG A 12 17.93 8.17 -11.29
C ARG A 12 18.12 6.92 -10.44
N VAL A 13 17.38 6.80 -9.33
CA VAL A 13 17.47 5.63 -8.44
C VAL A 13 16.86 4.39 -9.10
N GLU A 14 15.73 4.52 -9.79
CA GLU A 14 15.13 3.41 -10.56
C GLU A 14 16.10 2.86 -11.61
N SER A 15 16.77 3.73 -12.37
CA SER A 15 17.77 3.33 -13.37
C SER A 15 18.99 2.66 -12.72
N ALA A 16 19.47 3.18 -11.59
CA ALA A 16 20.63 2.61 -10.89
C ALA A 16 20.35 1.23 -10.28
N LEU A 17 19.12 1.01 -9.77
CA LEU A 17 18.72 -0.25 -9.14
C LEU A 17 18.08 -1.23 -10.12
N ASN A 18 17.80 -0.81 -11.35
CA ASN A 18 17.04 -1.54 -12.36
C ASN A 18 15.74 -2.15 -11.81
N ARG A 19 15.04 -1.39 -10.94
CA ARG A 19 13.83 -1.82 -10.24
C ARG A 19 12.85 -0.65 -10.15
N LYS A 20 11.56 -0.97 -10.20
CA LYS A 20 10.50 0.01 -9.93
C LYS A 20 10.52 0.41 -8.46
N ILE A 21 10.44 1.71 -8.19
CA ILE A 21 10.48 2.24 -6.83
C ILE A 21 9.15 2.93 -6.53
N LYS A 22 8.54 2.54 -5.42
CA LYS A 22 7.36 3.18 -4.86
C LYS A 22 7.76 3.94 -3.61
N ILE A 23 7.50 5.25 -3.58
CA ILE A 23 7.65 6.08 -2.38
C ILE A 23 6.28 6.19 -1.72
N VAL A 24 6.25 5.92 -0.41
CA VAL A 24 5.04 6.02 0.41
C VAL A 24 5.37 6.88 1.63
N GLU A 25 4.48 7.82 1.94
CA GLU A 25 4.59 8.61 3.17
C GLU A 25 4.26 7.73 4.38
N PHE A 26 5.22 7.64 5.31
CA PHE A 26 5.02 6.96 6.57
C PHE A 26 4.12 7.79 7.49
N ASN A 27 3.23 7.11 8.22
CA ASN A 27 2.44 7.71 9.29
C ASN A 27 2.32 6.68 10.43
N PRO A 28 2.44 7.08 11.70
CA PRO A 28 2.30 6.16 12.83
C PRO A 28 0.86 5.66 13.06
N ASP A 29 -0.14 6.27 12.42
CA ASP A 29 -1.50 5.73 12.40
C ASP A 29 -1.64 4.68 11.28
N LEU A 30 -2.01 3.45 11.67
CA LEU A 30 -2.18 2.31 10.75
C LEU A 30 -3.14 2.61 9.60
N THR A 31 -4.23 3.35 9.89
CA THR A 31 -5.27 3.65 8.91
C THR A 31 -4.75 4.63 7.88
N ILE A 32 -4.09 5.70 8.32
CA ILE A 32 -3.47 6.70 7.45
C ILE A 32 -2.34 6.08 6.62
N PHE A 33 -1.46 5.29 7.25
CA PHE A 33 -0.40 4.59 6.54
C PHE A 33 -0.95 3.65 5.46
N THR A 34 -1.99 2.88 5.78
CA THR A 34 -2.64 1.98 4.82
C THR A 34 -3.23 2.77 3.65
N ARG A 35 -3.87 3.92 3.90
CA ARG A 35 -4.37 4.81 2.83
C ARG A 35 -3.25 5.30 1.93
N ASN A 36 -2.14 5.75 2.51
CA ASN A 36 -0.97 6.20 1.76
C ASN A 36 -0.38 5.07 0.91
N LEU A 37 -0.33 3.85 1.47
CA LEU A 37 0.21 2.68 0.80
C LEU A 37 -0.63 2.26 -0.41
N ILE A 38 -1.95 2.34 -0.35
CA ILE A 38 -2.82 1.90 -1.46
C ILE A 38 -3.01 2.95 -2.56
N MET A 39 -2.48 4.17 -2.39
CA MET A 39 -2.58 5.20 -3.44
C MET A 39 -2.06 4.69 -4.80
N PRO A 40 -2.73 5.05 -5.91
CA PRO A 40 -3.83 6.02 -6.03
C PRO A 40 -5.23 5.45 -5.74
N LEU A 41 -5.35 4.19 -5.33
CA LEU A 41 -6.64 3.59 -4.97
C LEU A 41 -7.20 4.22 -3.71
N ARG A 42 -8.54 4.26 -3.61
CA ARG A 42 -9.26 4.77 -2.45
C ARG A 42 -10.06 3.63 -1.83
N ALA A 43 -9.83 3.38 -0.54
CA ALA A 43 -10.68 2.53 0.26
C ALA A 43 -11.85 3.35 0.82
N GLU A 44 -13.03 2.76 0.87
CA GLU A 44 -14.21 3.34 1.50
C GLU A 44 -14.07 3.32 3.03
N ASN A 45 -13.54 2.22 3.56
CA ASN A 45 -13.31 2.04 4.99
C ASN A 45 -12.07 1.18 5.24
N ILE A 46 -11.35 1.45 6.33
CA ILE A 46 -10.23 0.64 6.82
C ILE A 46 -10.43 0.48 8.32
N GLN A 47 -10.45 -0.77 8.80
CA GLN A 47 -10.70 -1.08 10.20
C GLN A 47 -9.83 -2.25 10.66
N LEU A 48 -9.22 -2.13 11.83
CA LEU A 48 -8.56 -3.24 12.52
C LEU A 48 -9.55 -3.89 13.48
N LYS A 49 -9.75 -5.21 13.35
CA LYS A 49 -10.59 -6.00 14.26
C LYS A 49 -9.94 -7.35 14.49
N ASP A 50 -9.75 -7.72 15.76
CA ASP A 50 -9.19 -9.02 16.17
C ASP A 50 -7.88 -9.35 15.44
N GLY A 51 -6.96 -8.38 15.34
CA GLY A 51 -5.69 -8.53 14.62
C GLY A 51 -5.79 -8.52 13.09
N VAL A 52 -6.99 -8.52 12.52
CA VAL A 52 -7.23 -8.52 11.07
C VAL A 52 -7.54 -7.11 10.58
N LEU A 53 -6.77 -6.64 9.59
CA LEU A 53 -7.01 -5.36 8.94
C LEU A 53 -7.96 -5.53 7.75
N PHE A 54 -9.17 -5.00 7.89
CA PHE A 54 -10.19 -5.00 6.84
C PHE A 54 -10.06 -3.73 5.99
N ILE A 55 -10.00 -3.91 4.67
CA ILE A 55 -9.96 -2.82 3.69
C ILE A 55 -11.17 -2.96 2.77
N LYS A 56 -12.15 -2.06 2.92
CA LYS A 56 -13.36 -2.04 2.09
C LYS A 56 -13.08 -1.27 0.79
N GLY A 57 -13.19 -1.95 -0.34
CA GLY A 57 -13.09 -1.29 -1.65
C GLY A 57 -14.40 -0.61 -2.04
N GLY A 58 -14.33 0.54 -2.73
CA GLY A 58 -15.54 1.26 -3.15
C GLY A 58 -16.34 0.57 -4.25
N ASP A 59 -15.71 -0.30 -5.05
CA ASP A 59 -16.37 -1.11 -6.07
C ASP A 59 -15.60 -2.43 -6.33
N ALA A 60 -16.15 -3.30 -7.19
CA ALA A 60 -15.51 -4.56 -7.56
C ALA A 60 -14.14 -4.38 -8.26
N LYS A 61 -13.96 -3.30 -9.03
CA LYS A 61 -12.73 -3.00 -9.74
C LYS A 61 -11.62 -2.65 -8.76
N VAL A 62 -11.90 -1.79 -7.78
CA VAL A 62 -10.99 -1.39 -6.71
C VAL A 62 -10.60 -2.60 -5.86
N ARG A 63 -11.56 -3.45 -5.48
CA ARG A 63 -11.27 -4.69 -4.76
C ARG A 63 -10.33 -5.60 -5.56
N GLY A 64 -10.59 -5.77 -6.85
CA GLY A 64 -9.71 -6.53 -7.74
C GLY A 64 -8.29 -5.94 -7.82
N MET A 65 -8.15 -4.62 -7.89
CA MET A 65 -6.84 -3.94 -7.92
C MET A 65 -6.10 -4.02 -6.57
N LEU A 66 -6.81 -3.96 -5.44
CA LEU A 66 -6.24 -4.13 -4.10
C LEU A 66 -5.67 -5.53 -3.91
N ILE A 67 -6.36 -6.55 -4.42
CA ILE A 67 -5.89 -7.94 -4.37
C ILE A 67 -4.73 -8.16 -5.34
N GLY A 68 -4.89 -7.70 -6.58
CA GLY A 68 -3.95 -7.93 -7.68
C GLY A 68 -3.95 -9.37 -8.19
N ARG A 69 -3.27 -9.62 -9.31
CA ARG A 69 -3.10 -10.97 -9.87
C ARG A 69 -2.40 -11.87 -8.85
N ASP A 70 -2.91 -13.08 -8.64
CA ASP A 70 -2.38 -14.07 -7.68
C ASP A 70 -2.22 -13.55 -6.24
N SER A 71 -3.08 -12.59 -5.87
CA SER A 71 -3.01 -11.87 -4.58
C SER A 71 -1.67 -11.14 -4.34
N LYS A 72 -0.94 -10.81 -5.41
CA LYS A 72 0.40 -10.22 -5.31
C LYS A 72 0.39 -8.86 -4.60
N ASN A 73 -0.61 -8.02 -4.87
CA ASN A 73 -0.71 -6.70 -4.24
C ASN A 73 -1.11 -6.83 -2.78
N LEU A 74 -2.06 -7.72 -2.47
CA LEU A 74 -2.48 -8.00 -1.09
C LEU A 74 -1.29 -8.47 -0.24
N LYS A 75 -0.57 -9.49 -0.71
CA LYS A 75 0.60 -10.04 0.00
C LYS A 75 1.71 -9.01 0.19
N SER A 76 2.04 -8.26 -0.86
CA SER A 76 3.05 -7.20 -0.78
C SER A 76 2.67 -6.10 0.22
N ASN A 77 1.42 -5.65 0.21
CA ASN A 77 0.94 -4.65 1.16
C ASN A 77 0.93 -5.19 2.59
N GLU A 78 0.55 -6.45 2.78
CA GLU A 78 0.56 -7.14 4.08
C GLU A 78 1.97 -7.22 4.65
N GLU A 79 2.96 -7.63 3.85
CA GLU A 79 4.38 -7.67 4.25
C GLU A 79 4.90 -6.28 4.63
N ILE A 80 4.51 -5.24 3.90
CA ILE A 80 4.92 -3.85 4.21
C ILE A 80 4.31 -3.38 5.53
N ILE A 81 3.01 -3.60 5.73
CA ILE A 81 2.31 -3.15 6.95
C ILE A 81 2.83 -3.89 8.19
N LYS A 82 3.05 -5.21 8.09
CA LYS A 82 3.59 -6.02 9.19
C LYS A 82 4.98 -5.60 9.67
N LYS A 83 5.77 -4.89 8.84
CA LYS A 83 7.08 -4.35 9.25
C LYS A 83 6.98 -3.21 10.26
N TYR A 84 5.84 -2.51 10.30
CA TYR A 84 5.67 -1.31 11.12
C TYR A 84 4.53 -1.45 12.14
N PHE A 85 3.58 -2.37 11.92
CA PHE A 85 2.39 -2.54 12.73
C PHE A 85 2.15 -4.00 13.08
N ASN A 86 1.66 -4.25 14.30
CA ASN A 86 1.31 -5.59 14.75
C ASN A 86 -0.08 -5.98 14.23
N ILE A 87 -0.14 -6.61 13.06
CA ILE A 87 -1.36 -7.18 12.49
C ILE A 87 -1.14 -8.65 12.12
N GLU A 88 -2.19 -9.46 12.22
CA GLU A 88 -2.14 -10.87 11.85
C GLU A 88 -2.27 -11.08 10.35
N LYS A 89 -3.21 -10.38 9.71
CA LYS A 89 -3.46 -10.47 8.25
C LYS A 89 -4.29 -9.30 7.72
N ILE A 90 -4.33 -9.17 6.40
CA ILE A 90 -5.20 -8.22 5.69
C ILE A 90 -6.33 -8.97 4.99
N ARG A 91 -7.55 -8.39 5.01
CA ARG A 91 -8.70 -8.87 4.24
C ARG A 91 -9.33 -7.73 3.45
N VAL A 92 -9.49 -7.93 2.15
CA VAL A 92 -10.22 -7.00 1.28
C VAL A 92 -11.69 -7.41 1.26
N VAL A 93 -12.59 -6.44 1.46
CA VAL A 93 -14.05 -6.65 1.53
C VAL A 93 -14.77 -5.80 0.50
#